data_AF-A0AB35I2A2-F1
#
_entry.id   AF-A0AB35I2A2-F1
#
_cell.length_a   1.000
_cell.length_b   1.000
_cell.length_c   1.000
_cell.angle_alpha   90.00
_cell.angle_beta   90.00
_cell.angle_gamma   90.00
#
_symmetry.space_group_name_H-M   'P 1'
#
loop_
_entity.id
_entity.type
_entity.pdbx_description
1 polymer ?
#
loop_
_entity_poly.entity_id
_entity_poly.type
_entity_poly.pdbx_seq_one_letter_code
_entity_poly.pdbx_strand_id
1 'polypeptide(L)' 'NAVEAVHRQFRKLTKTKGGFANENSLLKLLYAAILKASERWTHPIQNWNLTLSQLAIHFPERLEKYISL' A
#
# COMPACT_ATOMS: atom_id res chain seq x y z
N ASN A 1 8.34 7.51 3.73
CA ASN A 1 8.56 6.13 3.26
C ASN A 1 7.24 5.36 3.33
N ALA A 2 6.84 4.66 2.26
CA ALA A 2 5.51 4.08 2.09
C ALA A 2 5.23 2.94 3.08
N VAL A 3 6.19 2.04 3.29
CA VAL A 3 6.06 0.89 4.19
C VAL A 3 6.00 1.34 5.64
N GLU A 4 6.88 2.25 6.05
CA GLU A 4 6.99 2.74 7.41
C GLU A 4 5.78 3.60 7.79
N ALA A 5 5.15 4.26 6.83
CA ALA A 5 3.88 4.95 7.05
C ALA A 5 2.78 3.96 7.48
N VAL A 6 2.71 2.78 6.86
CA VAL A 6 1.79 1.70 7.26
C VAL A 6 2.18 1.14 8.63
N HIS A 7 3.46 0.78 8.83
CA HIS A 7 3.94 0.27 10.12
C HIS A 7 3.70 1.24 11.29
N ARG A 8 3.86 2.54 11.05
CA ARG A 8 3.56 3.57 12.06
C ARG A 8 2.08 3.58 12.42
N GLN A 9 1.18 3.43 11.45
CA GLN A 9 -0.26 3.37 11.71
C GLN A 9 -0.62 2.13 12.52
N PHE A 10 -0.06 0.96 12.20
CA PHE A 10 -0.28 -0.26 12.97
C PHE A 10 0.19 -0.13 14.41
N ARG A 11 1.43 0.33 14.63
CA ARG A 11 1.95 0.58 15.98
C ARG A 11 1.07 1.58 16.76
N LYS A 12 0.57 2.63 16.10
CA LYS A 12 -0.31 3.61 16.74
C LYS A 12 -1.64 2.99 17.19
N LEU A 13 -2.18 2.04 16.44
CA LEU A 13 -3.45 1.39 16.74
C LEU A 13 -3.32 0.29 17.80
N THR A 14 -2.21 -0.44 17.79
CA THR A 14 -1.99 -1.53 18.74
C THR A 14 -1.46 -1.05 20.08
N LYS A 15 -0.73 0.08 20.16
CA LYS A 15 -0.10 0.55 21.41
C LYS A 15 -1.07 0.82 22.58
N THR A 16 -2.35 1.10 22.30
CA THR A 16 -3.36 1.42 23.35
C THR A 16 -4.29 0.26 23.62
N LYS A 17 -4.21 -0.83 22.85
CA LYS A 17 -4.93 -2.06 23.11
C LYS A 17 -4.03 -2.91 24.01
N GLY A 18 -4.57 -3.43 25.11
CA GLY A 18 -3.86 -4.38 25.98
C GLY A 18 -3.62 -5.71 25.26
N GLY A 19 -4.33 -6.76 25.66
CA GLY A 19 -4.33 -8.03 24.94
C GLY A 19 -5.41 -8.10 23.84
N PHE A 20 -5.15 -8.89 22.81
CA PHE A 20 -6.15 -9.29 21.83
C PHE A 20 -6.76 -10.64 22.25
N ALA A 21 -8.07 -10.83 22.05
CA ALA A 21 -8.76 -12.06 22.44
C ALA A 21 -8.31 -13.28 21.62
N ASN A 22 -7.92 -13.06 20.37
CA ASN A 22 -7.33 -14.04 19.46
C ASN A 22 -6.67 -13.32 18.27
N GLU A 23 -5.90 -14.05 17.47
CA GLU A 23 -5.23 -13.52 16.28
C GLU A 23 -6.20 -12.88 15.28
N ASN A 24 -7.37 -13.49 15.06
CA ASN A 24 -8.39 -12.95 14.15
C ASN A 24 -8.87 -11.55 14.56
N SER A 25 -8.95 -11.26 15.86
CA SER A 25 -9.33 -9.93 16.35
C SER A 25 -8.28 -8.86 16.03
N LEU A 26 -6.99 -9.23 16.07
CA LEU A 26 -5.89 -8.37 15.63
C LEU A 26 -5.94 -8.14 14.13
N LEU A 27 -6.08 -9.22 13.34
CA LEU A 27 -6.15 -9.14 11.88
C LEU A 27 -7.30 -8.26 11.39
N LYS A 28 -8.49 -8.38 11.99
CA LYS A 28 -9.64 -7.52 11.67
C LYS A 28 -9.36 -6.05 11.95
N LEU A 29 -8.70 -5.74 13.06
CA LEU A 29 -8.32 -4.37 13.41
C LEU A 29 -7.32 -3.78 12.39
N LEU A 30 -6.28 -4.55 12.04
CA LEU A 30 -5.29 -4.12 11.05
C LEU A 30 -5.91 -3.96 9.67
N TYR A 31 -6.79 -4.86 9.26
CA TYR A 31 -7.52 -4.77 7.99
C TYR A 31 -8.36 -3.49 7.91
N ALA A 32 -9.16 -3.20 8.94
CA ALA A 32 -9.94 -1.97 9.00
C ALA A 32 -9.06 -0.71 8.95
N ALA A 33 -7.86 -0.77 9.55
CA ALA A 33 -6.88 0.31 9.48
C ALA A 33 -6.37 0.54 8.05
N ILE A 34 -6.07 -0.54 7.31
CA ILE A 34 -5.63 -0.45 5.92
C ILE A 34 -6.74 0.13 5.06
N LEU A 35 -7.99 -0.31 5.21
CA LEU A 35 -9.12 0.26 4.47
C LEU A 35 -9.18 1.78 4.63
N LYS A 36 -9.16 2.26 5.87
CA LYS A 36 -9.16 3.70 6.17
C LYS A 36 -7.92 4.43 5.65
N ALA A 37 -6.76 3.77 5.62
CA ALA A 37 -5.54 4.35 5.06
C ALA A 37 -5.62 4.46 3.53
N SER A 38 -6.15 3.44 2.87
CA SER A 38 -6.28 3.38 1.41
C SER A 38 -7.22 4.44 0.86
N GLU A 39 -8.27 4.81 1.61
CA GLU A 39 -9.13 5.96 1.27
C GLU A 39 -8.36 7.28 1.11
N ARG A 40 -7.20 7.41 1.77
CA ARG A 40 -6.35 8.60 1.73
C ARG A 40 -5.23 8.51 0.69
N TRP A 41 -5.03 7.35 0.07
CA TRP A 41 -4.00 7.15 -0.97
C TRP A 41 -4.51 7.60 -2.34
N THR A 42 -4.96 8.86 -2.41
CA THR A 42 -5.51 9.46 -3.63
C THR A 42 -4.47 10.22 -4.43
N HIS A 43 -3.31 10.50 -3.84
CA HIS A 43 -2.27 11.29 -4.50
C HIS A 43 -1.56 10.46 -5.58
N PRO A 44 -1.42 10.98 -6.82
CA PRO A 44 -0.73 10.27 -7.88
C PRO A 44 0.76 10.11 -7.54
N ILE A 45 1.35 9.02 -8.02
CA ILE A 45 2.79 8.78 -7.89
C ILE A 45 3.52 9.83 -8.73
N GLN A 46 4.45 10.54 -8.09
CA GLN A 46 5.26 11.55 -8.77
C GLN A 46 6.10 10.92 -9.88
N ASN A 47 6.17 11.58 -11.04
CA ASN A 47 6.93 11.16 -12.21
C ASN A 47 6.56 9.76 -12.77
N TRP A 48 5.31 9.31 -12.54
CA TRP A 48 4.89 7.97 -12.95
C TRP A 48 5.06 7.68 -14.44
N ASN A 49 4.81 8.66 -15.32
CA ASN A 49 4.98 8.49 -16.77
C ASN A 49 6.44 8.21 -17.17
N LEU A 50 7.40 8.86 -16.50
CA LEU A 50 8.82 8.62 -16.75
C LEU A 50 9.21 7.23 -16.25
N THR A 51 8.78 6.86 -15.04
CA THR A 51 9.01 5.52 -14.50
C THR A 51 8.42 4.44 -15.39
N LEU A 52 7.19 4.65 -15.90
CA LEU A 52 6.53 3.72 -16.82
C LEU A 52 7.31 3.57 -18.13
N SER A 53 7.83 4.67 -18.69
CA SER A 53 8.66 4.65 -19.90
C SER A 53 9.94 3.82 -19.69
N GLN A 54 10.60 3.98 -18.54
CA GLN A 54 11.77 3.16 -18.19
C GLN A 54 11.40 1.68 -18.02
N LEU A 55 10.28 1.39 -17.36
CA LEU A 55 9.79 0.03 -17.19
C LEU A 55 9.48 -0.63 -18.54
N ALA A 56 8.89 0.11 -19.49
CA ALA A 56 8.62 -0.40 -20.84
C ALA A 56 9.90 -0.78 -21.59
N ILE A 57 10.98 -0.01 -21.44
CA ILE A 57 12.28 -0.31 -22.06
C ILE A 57 12.92 -1.55 -21.41
N HIS A 58 12.86 -1.67 -20.08
CA HIS A 58 13.47 -2.78 -19.36
C HIS A 58 12.66 -4.09 -19.43
N PHE A 59 11.34 -4.00 -19.63
CA PHE A 59 10.43 -5.15 -19.62
C PHE A 59 9.42 -5.11 -20.79
N PRO A 60 9.89 -5.05 -22.06
CA PRO A 60 9.04 -4.81 -23.23
C PRO A 60 7.92 -5.85 -23.36
N GLU A 61 8.26 -7.14 -23.35
CA GLU A 61 7.31 -8.25 -23.52
C GLU A 61 6.26 -8.37 -22.38
N ARG A 62 6.49 -7.73 -21.23
CA ARG A 62 5.56 -7.78 -20.10
C ARG A 62 4.52 -6.66 -20.14
N LEU A 63 4.89 -5.51 -20.70
CA LEU A 63 4.08 -4.29 -20.63
C LEU A 63 3.34 -4.00 -21.93
N GLU A 64 3.85 -4.46 -23.08
CA GLU A 64 3.18 -4.31 -24.39
C GLU A 64 1.72 -4.80 -24.39
N LYS A 65 1.41 -5.85 -23.62
CA LYS A 65 0.04 -6.38 -23.50
C LYS A 65 -0.93 -5.46 -22.73
N TYR A 66 -0.42 -4.56 -21.89
CA TYR A 66 -1.22 -3.77 -20.94
C TYR A 66 -1.16 -2.28 -21.20
N ILE A 67 -0.19 -1.81 -22.00
CA ILE A 67 -0.10 -0.43 -22.44
C ILE A 67 -0.72 -0.37 -23.84
N SER A 68 -1.96 0.10 -23.93
CA SER A 68 -2.49 0.58 -25.21
C SER A 68 -1.86 1.94 -25.49
N LEU A 69 -0.88 1.98 -26.39
CA LEU A 69 -0.45 3.24 -27.01
C LEU A 69 -1.51 3.71 -28.02
#